data_AF-A0A5A7Q0N8-F1
#
_entry.id   AF-A0A5A7Q0N8-F1
#
_cell.length_a   1.000
_cell.length_b   1.000
_cell.length_c   1.000
_cell.angle_alpha   90.00
_cell.angle_beta   90.00
_cell.angle_gamma   90.00
#
_symmetry.space_group_name_H-M   'P 1'
#
loop_
_entity.id
_entity.type
_entity.pdbx_description
1 polymer ?
#
loop_
_entity_poly.entity_id
_entity_poly.type
_entity_poly.pdbx_seq_one_letter_code
_entity_poly.pdbx_strand_id
1 'polypeptide(L)'
;MEGAVAPKSFSRTIQEGSAELAVRNYSRLRRSGFLKPIESTEFTVGRCRWTLRLHPGGNSLKAHRSGYSSLFLTYKSGGSVWFLYELFLLDQSGKGNHLGFSFFGGPSSGGINIPARGHTVGKYFFVRRAVLESPDYLKDDCVRIRCRIAVFTGRAQEMPLIKNGGAQLSKGNRSADVLIKVGNEQVYAHMWLLSASSPVLEWDLSNPCRRPKGVFVIPDVEPRIFKAMLQFIYTGILEEDDQEYVTYAGPFVLDSFIGKVLAAAYQFRVEKLKKLCQSRILSKLSVESVAYLLHLADHCHATELKAACLKFAAENRDAVLETKGCEYLRQSYPLLYLHLNPSASVGWELRVTSKILSAIEPFVGLMTWWMEVAV
;
A
#
# COMPACT_ATOMS: atom_id res chain seq x y z
N MET A 1 -16.85 -48.65 -3.62
CA MET A 1 -16.43 -47.85 -2.46
C MET A 1 -14.91 -47.82 -2.47
N GLU A 2 -14.31 -46.83 -3.12
CA GLU A 2 -12.88 -46.55 -3.01
C GLU A 2 -12.73 -45.22 -2.28
N GLY A 3 -11.99 -45.27 -1.17
CA GLY A 3 -11.87 -44.18 -0.22
C GLY A 3 -11.22 -42.94 -0.83
N ALA A 4 -11.89 -41.81 -0.69
CA ALA A 4 -11.32 -40.50 -0.95
C ALA A 4 -10.14 -40.27 0.02
N VAL A 5 -8.92 -40.36 -0.50
CA VAL A 5 -7.71 -39.98 0.23
C VAL A 5 -7.77 -38.46 0.43
N ALA A 6 -7.88 -38.03 1.69
CA ALA A 6 -7.82 -36.61 2.06
C ALA A 6 -6.55 -35.97 1.47
N PRO A 7 -6.64 -34.75 0.89
CA PRO A 7 -5.46 -34.08 0.36
C PRO A 7 -4.46 -33.87 1.50
N LYS A 8 -3.23 -34.39 1.32
CA LYS A 8 -2.13 -34.23 2.26
C LYS A 8 -1.98 -32.74 2.57
N SER A 9 -2.28 -32.35 3.80
CA SER A 9 -2.08 -31.02 4.33
C SER A 9 -0.66 -30.54 3.98
N PHE A 10 -0.54 -29.45 3.24
CA PHE A 10 0.73 -28.81 2.94
C PHE A 10 1.36 -28.34 4.26
N SER A 11 2.29 -29.14 4.78
CA SER A 11 3.10 -28.78 5.94
C SER A 11 4.05 -27.65 5.54
N ARG A 12 3.70 -26.41 5.86
CA ARG A 12 4.59 -25.25 5.75
C ARG A 12 5.64 -25.34 6.85
N THR A 13 6.86 -25.74 6.51
CA THR A 13 7.95 -25.70 7.50
C THR A 13 8.50 -24.27 7.54
N ILE A 14 8.28 -23.56 8.65
CA ILE A 14 8.91 -22.27 8.90
C ILE A 14 10.27 -22.55 9.53
N GLN A 15 11.34 -22.03 8.92
CA GLN A 15 12.67 -22.06 9.50
C GLN A 15 13.00 -20.66 10.00
N GLU A 16 13.03 -20.53 11.31
CA GLU A 16 13.42 -19.29 11.97
C GLU A 16 14.91 -19.28 12.28
N GLY A 17 15.48 -18.09 12.24
CA GLY A 17 16.85 -17.85 12.66
C GLY A 17 17.02 -16.41 13.08
N SER A 18 17.97 -16.18 13.95
CA SER A 18 18.34 -14.84 14.40
C SER A 18 19.82 -14.61 14.20
N ALA A 19 20.17 -13.38 13.86
CA ALA A 19 21.55 -12.92 13.81
C ALA A 19 21.68 -11.61 14.57
N GLU A 20 22.82 -11.44 15.22
CA GLU A 20 23.19 -10.19 15.86
C GLU A 20 24.45 -9.63 15.18
N LEU A 21 24.38 -8.37 14.78
CA LEU A 21 25.51 -7.62 14.28
C LEU A 21 26.05 -6.72 15.39
N ALA A 22 27.25 -7.01 15.86
CA ALA A 22 28.02 -6.15 16.75
C ALA A 22 29.01 -5.30 15.94
N VAL A 23 28.70 -4.02 15.77
CA VAL A 23 29.54 -3.03 15.08
C VAL A 23 30.55 -2.47 16.07
N ARG A 24 31.71 -3.13 16.18
CA ARG A 24 32.84 -2.67 17.01
C ARG A 24 33.62 -1.56 16.31
N ASN A 25 34.26 -0.69 17.10
CA ASN A 25 35.00 0.46 16.59
C ASN A 25 34.12 1.41 15.75
N TYR A 26 32.86 1.59 16.16
CA TYR A 26 31.85 2.35 15.41
C TYR A 26 32.33 3.77 15.09
N SER A 27 32.99 4.44 16.03
CA SER A 27 33.52 5.80 15.87
C SER A 27 34.53 5.94 14.74
N ARG A 28 35.28 4.87 14.43
CA ARG A 28 36.19 4.81 13.29
C ARG A 28 35.43 4.53 11.99
N LEU A 29 34.52 3.55 12.01
CA LEU A 29 33.76 3.13 10.83
C LEU A 29 32.80 4.20 10.30
N ARG A 30 32.25 5.05 11.17
CA ARG A 30 31.39 6.17 10.72
C ARG A 30 32.13 7.23 9.91
N ARG A 31 33.46 7.32 10.01
CA ARG A 31 34.28 8.33 9.32
C ARG A 31 34.59 7.97 7.86
N SER A 32 34.36 6.74 7.43
CA SER A 32 34.68 6.28 6.06
C SER A 32 33.71 6.73 4.95
N GLY A 33 32.94 7.80 5.19
CA GLY A 33 31.96 8.36 4.25
C GLY A 33 30.56 7.72 4.39
N PHE A 34 29.50 8.53 4.22
CA PHE A 34 28.12 8.10 4.52
C PHE A 34 27.57 7.01 3.58
N LEU A 35 28.10 6.90 2.36
CA LEU A 35 27.65 5.92 1.37
C LEU A 35 28.19 4.50 1.62
N LYS A 36 29.27 4.35 2.41
CA LYS A 36 29.88 3.05 2.66
C LYS A 36 29.11 2.30 3.77
N PRO A 37 28.47 1.16 3.47
CA PRO A 37 27.80 0.36 4.49
C PRO A 37 28.82 -0.33 5.41
N ILE A 38 28.40 -0.55 6.65
CA ILE A 38 28.99 -1.52 7.56
C ILE A 38 28.16 -2.81 7.41
N GLU A 39 28.78 -3.87 6.88
CA GLU A 39 28.10 -5.14 6.64
C GLU A 39 28.40 -6.16 7.75
N SER A 40 27.42 -7.00 8.08
CA SER A 40 27.65 -8.18 8.92
C SER A 40 28.38 -9.28 8.15
N THR A 41 28.89 -10.27 8.89
CA THR A 41 29.20 -11.57 8.30
C THR A 41 27.94 -12.17 7.66
N GLU A 42 28.13 -12.98 6.61
CA GLU A 42 27.02 -13.72 6.02
C GLU A 42 26.50 -14.75 7.02
N PHE A 43 25.19 -14.83 7.17
CA PHE A 43 24.53 -15.84 8.00
C PHE A 43 23.42 -16.54 7.24
N THR A 44 23.11 -17.78 7.64
CA THR A 44 22.19 -18.65 6.91
C THR A 44 20.93 -18.91 7.72
N VAL A 45 19.77 -18.64 7.13
CA VAL A 45 18.45 -19.00 7.68
C VAL A 45 17.63 -19.59 6.53
N GLY A 46 16.98 -20.75 6.72
CA GLY A 46 16.14 -21.32 5.66
C GLY A 46 16.91 -21.74 4.39
N ARG A 47 18.17 -22.18 4.52
CA ARG A 47 19.13 -22.42 3.41
C ARG A 47 19.46 -21.18 2.57
N CYS A 48 18.99 -20.01 3.01
CA CYS A 48 19.19 -18.72 2.37
C CYS A 48 20.28 -17.95 3.12
N ARG A 49 21.20 -17.33 2.38
CA ARG A 49 22.26 -16.47 2.91
C ARG A 49 21.81 -15.03 2.97
N TRP A 50 22.15 -14.37 4.07
CA TRP A 50 21.73 -13.03 4.40
C TRP A 50 22.89 -12.20 4.94
N THR A 51 22.81 -10.88 4.77
CA THR A 51 23.74 -9.92 5.38
C THR A 51 22.99 -8.68 5.85
N LEU A 52 23.33 -8.19 7.04
CA LEU A 52 22.85 -6.91 7.54
C LEU A 52 23.77 -5.79 7.07
N ARG A 53 23.19 -4.63 6.72
CA ARG A 53 23.91 -3.45 6.26
C ARG A 53 23.45 -2.22 7.02
N LEU A 54 24.32 -1.69 7.87
CA LEU A 54 24.11 -0.43 8.57
C LEU A 54 24.79 0.69 7.81
N HIS A 55 24.06 1.79 7.58
CA HIS A 55 24.61 3.05 7.09
C HIS A 55 24.50 4.09 8.22
N PRO A 56 25.57 4.31 9.02
CA PRO A 56 25.56 5.29 10.11
C PRO A 56 25.20 6.71 9.66
N GLY A 57 25.71 7.07 8.47
CA GLY A 57 25.46 8.34 7.83
C GLY A 57 24.16 8.41 7.02
N GLY A 58 23.41 7.31 6.89
CA GLY A 58 22.26 7.18 6.00
C GLY A 58 22.66 6.71 4.59
N ASN A 59 21.80 5.93 3.94
CA ASN A 59 22.03 5.37 2.60
C ASN A 59 21.72 6.36 1.45
N SER A 60 21.07 7.48 1.75
CA SER A 60 20.74 8.52 0.77
C SER A 60 21.14 9.91 1.27
N LEU A 61 21.33 10.86 0.34
CA LEU A 61 21.65 12.25 0.68
C LEU A 61 20.57 12.88 1.56
N LYS A 62 19.30 12.51 1.34
CA LYS A 62 18.16 12.96 2.15
C LYS A 62 18.26 12.44 3.58
N ALA A 63 18.47 11.13 3.76
CA ALA A 63 18.66 10.54 5.09
C ALA A 63 19.87 11.15 5.81
N HIS A 64 20.96 11.38 5.08
CA HIS A 64 22.17 11.99 5.63
C HIS A 64 21.93 13.40 6.16
N ARG A 65 21.36 14.29 5.33
CA ARG A 65 21.04 15.68 5.69
C ARG A 65 20.02 15.77 6.83
N SER A 66 19.05 14.86 6.86
CA SER A 66 18.08 14.79 7.96
C SER A 66 18.64 14.16 9.25
N GLY A 67 19.90 13.70 9.25
CA GLY A 67 20.55 13.14 10.44
C GLY A 67 20.07 11.74 10.82
N TYR A 68 19.63 10.92 9.85
CA TYR A 68 19.19 9.54 10.08
C TYR A 68 20.25 8.52 9.67
N SER A 69 20.27 7.40 10.38
CA SER A 69 20.92 6.16 9.94
C SER A 69 19.94 5.31 9.12
N SER A 70 20.48 4.43 8.27
CA SER A 70 19.68 3.46 7.51
C SER A 70 20.11 2.05 7.83
N LEU A 71 19.17 1.11 7.82
CA LEU A 71 19.43 -0.29 8.13
C LEU A 71 18.70 -1.19 7.13
N PHE A 72 19.43 -2.14 6.55
CA PHE A 72 18.91 -3.06 5.55
C PHE A 72 19.35 -4.49 5.82
N LEU A 73 18.51 -5.42 5.42
CA LEU A 73 18.78 -6.84 5.29
C LEU A 73 18.90 -7.16 3.79
N THR A 74 19.94 -7.90 3.42
CA THR A 74 20.29 -8.21 2.02
C THR A 74 20.28 -9.69 1.78
N TYR A 75 19.57 -10.11 0.73
CA TYR A 75 19.50 -11.50 0.32
C TYR A 75 20.67 -11.86 -0.62
N LYS A 76 21.40 -12.94 -0.31
CA LYS A 76 22.63 -13.33 -1.03
C LYS A 76 22.52 -14.66 -1.79
N SER A 77 21.52 -15.51 -1.50
CA SER A 77 21.46 -16.88 -2.03
C SER A 77 20.94 -17.04 -3.47
N GLY A 78 20.37 -16.01 -4.11
CA GLY A 78 19.79 -16.14 -5.45
C GLY A 78 18.52 -16.99 -5.50
N GLY A 79 17.71 -16.81 -6.54
CA GLY A 79 16.34 -17.35 -6.59
C GLY A 79 15.34 -16.54 -5.75
N SER A 80 14.08 -16.94 -5.78
CA SER A 80 13.00 -16.34 -4.99
C SER A 80 13.06 -16.79 -3.55
N VAL A 81 12.84 -15.89 -2.59
CA VAL A 81 12.67 -16.25 -1.19
C VAL A 81 11.50 -15.51 -0.57
N TRP A 82 10.67 -16.27 0.17
CA TRP A 82 9.62 -15.74 1.00
C TRP A 82 10.06 -15.80 2.46
N PHE A 83 10.00 -14.66 3.14
CA PHE A 83 10.43 -14.58 4.53
C PHE A 83 9.76 -13.42 5.28
N LEU A 84 9.63 -13.57 6.59
CA LEU A 84 9.38 -12.45 7.50
C LEU A 84 10.69 -12.05 8.14
N TYR A 85 10.79 -10.79 8.54
CA TYR A 85 11.94 -10.34 9.31
C TYR A 85 11.57 -9.22 10.28
N GLU A 86 12.42 -9.03 11.27
CA GLU A 86 12.40 -7.87 12.14
C GLU A 86 13.82 -7.39 12.35
N LEU A 87 13.98 -6.07 12.50
CA LEU A 87 15.27 -5.42 12.73
C LEU A 87 15.14 -4.48 13.92
N PHE A 88 16.01 -4.67 14.90
CA PHE A 88 16.05 -3.88 16.12
C PHE A 88 17.48 -3.44 16.45
N LEU A 89 17.64 -2.15 16.74
CA LEU A 89 18.76 -1.60 17.47
C LEU A 89 18.60 -1.97 18.95
N LEU A 90 19.60 -2.65 19.52
CA LEU A 90 19.51 -3.12 20.89
C LEU A 90 19.88 -2.02 21.87
N ASP A 91 18.97 -1.74 22.81
CA ASP A 91 19.29 -1.06 24.06
C ASP A 91 20.34 -1.84 24.86
N GLN A 92 21.38 -1.13 25.27
CA GLN A 92 22.53 -1.60 26.05
C GLN A 92 22.55 -1.00 27.46
N SER A 93 21.56 -0.18 27.83
CA SER A 93 21.37 0.36 29.18
C SER A 93 20.73 -0.65 30.15
N GLY A 94 20.08 -1.69 29.63
CA GLY A 94 19.36 -2.70 30.42
C GLY A 94 17.87 -2.39 30.65
N LYS A 95 17.34 -1.30 30.06
CA LYS A 95 15.93 -0.89 30.20
C LYS A 95 14.99 -1.64 29.24
N GLY A 96 15.52 -2.35 28.25
CA GLY A 96 14.75 -3.12 27.26
C GLY A 96 14.17 -2.28 26.12
N ASN A 97 14.63 -1.03 25.96
CA ASN A 97 14.09 -0.07 24.99
C ASN A 97 14.66 -0.27 23.58
N HIS A 98 14.50 -1.46 23.00
CA HIS A 98 14.98 -1.74 21.64
C HIS A 98 14.22 -0.90 20.59
N LEU A 99 14.94 -0.30 19.64
CA LEU A 99 14.33 0.53 18.60
C LEU A 99 14.31 -0.21 17.27
N GLY A 100 13.14 -0.38 16.67
CA GLY A 100 13.07 -1.13 15.44
C GLY A 100 11.67 -1.32 14.89
N PHE A 101 11.54 -2.32 14.04
CA PHE A 101 10.26 -2.72 13.46
C PHE A 101 10.22 -4.23 13.31
N SER A 102 9.01 -4.78 13.41
CA SER A 102 8.74 -6.19 13.19
C SER A 102 7.69 -6.37 12.11
N PHE A 103 7.93 -7.35 11.22
CA PHE A 103 6.91 -7.84 10.29
C PHE A 103 6.23 -9.11 10.80
N PHE A 104 6.56 -9.59 12.00
CA PHE A 104 5.86 -10.69 12.66
C PHE A 104 4.55 -10.20 13.27
N GLY A 105 3.45 -10.96 13.09
CA GLY A 105 2.20 -10.79 13.85
C GLY A 105 1.37 -9.51 13.60
N GLY A 106 1.72 -8.66 12.63
CA GLY A 106 0.87 -7.52 12.23
C GLY A 106 -0.27 -7.92 11.28
N PRO A 107 -1.30 -7.08 11.08
CA PRO A 107 -2.40 -7.28 10.11
C PRO A 107 -1.95 -7.29 8.63
N SER A 108 -0.64 -7.45 8.38
CA SER A 108 0.06 -7.45 7.10
C SER A 108 1.06 -8.63 7.00
N SER A 109 0.84 -9.70 7.77
CA SER A 109 1.75 -10.83 8.02
C SER A 109 1.89 -11.81 6.83
N GLY A 110 1.96 -11.27 5.61
CA GLY A 110 1.99 -12.06 4.39
C GLY A 110 3.34 -12.64 3.97
N GLY A 111 4.42 -12.31 4.67
CA GLY A 111 5.77 -12.57 4.17
C GLY A 111 6.19 -11.55 3.12
N ILE A 112 7.49 -11.35 2.98
CA ILE A 112 8.11 -10.50 1.96
C ILE A 112 8.75 -11.43 0.94
N ASN A 113 8.43 -11.20 -0.33
CA ASN A 113 9.07 -11.88 -1.46
C ASN A 113 10.26 -11.04 -1.94
N ILE A 114 11.43 -11.64 -1.99
CA ILE A 114 12.56 -11.10 -2.74
C ILE A 114 12.76 -11.94 -4.00
N PRO A 115 12.69 -11.32 -5.20
CA PRO A 115 12.71 -12.07 -6.46
C PRO A 115 14.12 -12.49 -6.91
N ALA A 116 15.18 -11.84 -6.42
CA ALA A 116 16.54 -12.08 -6.91
C ALA A 116 17.65 -11.79 -5.89
N ARG A 117 18.86 -12.29 -6.18
CA ARG A 117 20.10 -12.04 -5.44
C ARG A 117 20.39 -10.54 -5.37
N GLY A 118 20.85 -10.05 -4.21
CA GLY A 118 21.32 -8.67 -4.03
C GLY A 118 20.22 -7.68 -3.64
N HIS A 119 18.94 -8.07 -3.70
CA HIS A 119 17.85 -7.24 -3.21
C HIS A 119 17.95 -7.00 -1.70
N THR A 120 17.53 -5.81 -1.29
CA THR A 120 17.54 -5.38 0.10
C THR A 120 16.22 -4.85 0.57
N VAL A 121 15.90 -5.17 1.81
CA VAL A 121 14.70 -4.72 2.51
C VAL A 121 15.13 -4.05 3.81
N GLY A 122 14.44 -2.98 4.21
CA GLY A 122 14.82 -2.24 5.41
C GLY A 122 14.24 -0.83 5.45
N LYS A 123 14.91 0.07 6.16
CA LYS A 123 14.47 1.46 6.35
C LYS A 123 15.58 2.44 5.98
N TYR A 124 15.24 3.36 5.07
CA TYR A 124 16.08 4.52 4.73
C TYR A 124 16.20 5.51 5.90
N PHE A 125 15.13 5.69 6.68
CA PHE A 125 15.09 6.53 7.87
C PHE A 125 14.83 5.63 9.09
N PHE A 126 15.85 4.91 9.54
CA PHE A 126 15.71 3.91 10.60
C PHE A 126 15.66 4.56 11.99
N VAL A 127 16.78 5.13 12.44
CA VAL A 127 16.90 5.81 13.74
C VAL A 127 17.68 7.11 13.53
N ARG A 128 17.39 8.15 14.32
CA ARG A 128 18.21 9.38 14.31
C ARG A 128 19.63 9.05 14.76
N ARG A 129 20.63 9.60 14.08
CA ARG A 129 22.05 9.35 14.40
C ARG A 129 22.38 9.72 15.84
N ALA A 130 21.85 10.86 16.33
CA ALA A 130 22.01 11.27 17.73
C ALA A 130 21.44 10.27 18.73
N VAL A 131 20.38 9.54 18.38
CA VAL A 131 19.81 8.48 19.23
C VAL A 131 20.66 7.21 19.15
N LEU A 132 21.08 6.81 17.95
CA LEU A 132 21.96 5.65 17.78
C LEU A 132 23.30 5.81 18.52
N GLU A 133 23.81 7.04 18.58
CA GLU A 133 25.05 7.41 19.26
C GLU A 133 24.86 7.79 20.73
N SER A 134 23.66 7.62 21.29
CA SER A 134 23.41 7.84 22.72
C SER A 134 24.08 6.73 23.55
N PRO A 135 24.37 6.98 24.84
CA PRO A 135 24.99 5.98 25.71
C PRO A 135 24.11 4.73 25.93
N ASP A 136 22.80 4.85 25.67
CA ASP A 136 21.88 3.72 25.76
C ASP A 136 22.08 2.72 24.60
N TYR A 137 22.53 3.18 23.42
CA TYR A 137 22.64 2.33 22.21
C TYR A 137 24.07 2.16 21.68
N LEU A 138 24.98 3.08 21.98
CA LEU A 138 26.41 3.01 21.69
C LEU A 138 27.18 2.88 23.00
N LYS A 139 27.59 1.64 23.32
CA LYS A 139 28.34 1.32 24.54
C LYS A 139 29.66 0.68 24.17
N ASP A 140 30.75 1.11 24.80
CA ASP A 140 32.11 0.61 24.54
C ASP A 140 32.50 0.66 23.04
N ASP A 141 32.14 1.76 22.37
CA ASP A 141 32.26 1.98 20.91
C ASP A 141 31.68 0.84 20.05
N CYS A 142 30.64 0.20 20.57
CA CYS A 142 29.95 -0.93 19.96
C CYS A 142 28.45 -0.65 19.82
N VAL A 143 27.92 -0.81 18.61
CA VAL A 143 26.48 -0.79 18.33
C VAL A 143 26.00 -2.20 18.06
N ARG A 144 24.92 -2.64 18.71
CA ARG A 144 24.35 -3.97 18.52
C ARG A 144 23.00 -3.93 17.81
N ILE A 145 22.86 -4.75 16.79
CA ILE A 145 21.65 -4.86 15.97
C ILE A 145 21.21 -6.31 15.95
N ARG A 146 19.96 -6.56 16.34
CA ARG A 146 19.33 -7.86 16.24
C ARG A 146 18.46 -7.95 15.00
N CYS A 147 18.60 -9.05 14.29
CA CYS A 147 17.72 -9.46 13.21
C CYS A 147 17.13 -10.83 13.56
N ARG A 148 15.82 -10.97 13.39
CA ARG A 148 15.17 -12.28 13.34
C ARG A 148 14.52 -12.43 11.98
N ILE A 149 14.68 -13.61 11.38
CA ILE A 149 14.19 -13.97 10.07
C ILE A 149 13.41 -15.27 10.22
N ALA A 150 12.24 -15.35 9.59
CA ALA A 150 11.51 -16.59 9.41
C ALA A 150 11.37 -16.85 7.93
N VAL A 151 12.10 -17.84 7.42
CA VAL A 151 12.04 -18.26 6.03
C VAL A 151 11.00 -19.35 5.89
N PHE A 152 10.12 -19.18 4.91
CA PHE A 152 9.09 -20.18 4.62
C PHE A 152 9.68 -21.27 3.72
N THR A 153 10.13 -22.38 4.32
CA THR A 153 10.68 -23.54 3.62
C THR A 153 9.61 -24.62 3.41
N GLY A 154 8.88 -24.54 2.31
CA GLY A 154 8.16 -25.68 1.71
C GLY A 154 8.81 -26.05 0.38
N ARG A 155 8.24 -26.95 -0.43
CA ARG A 155 8.56 -27.11 -1.87
C ARG A 155 8.21 -25.86 -2.71
N ALA A 156 8.46 -24.68 -2.18
CA ALA A 156 8.34 -23.37 -2.79
C ALA A 156 9.67 -22.86 -3.36
N GLN A 157 10.71 -23.72 -3.40
CA GLN A 157 12.04 -23.36 -3.94
C GLN A 157 12.26 -23.79 -5.40
N GLU A 158 11.24 -24.37 -6.04
CA GLU A 158 11.14 -24.51 -7.51
C GLU A 158 9.82 -23.88 -8.00
N MET A 159 9.52 -22.68 -7.53
CA MET A 159 8.44 -21.88 -8.13
C MET A 159 9.07 -21.10 -9.27
N PRO A 160 8.60 -21.25 -10.53
CA PRO A 160 9.05 -20.38 -11.61
C PRO A 160 8.73 -18.96 -11.16
N LEU A 161 9.78 -18.20 -10.88
CA LEU A 161 9.72 -16.74 -10.88
C LEU A 161 8.97 -16.38 -12.16
N ILE A 162 7.79 -15.78 -12.03
CA ILE A 162 7.04 -15.22 -13.16
C ILE A 162 7.90 -14.06 -13.67
N LYS A 163 8.91 -14.39 -14.47
CA LYS A 163 9.81 -13.44 -15.12
C LYS A 163 9.07 -12.64 -16.20
N ASN A 164 7.90 -13.13 -16.63
CA ASN A 164 7.02 -12.52 -17.62
C ASN A 164 5.59 -12.48 -17.05
N GLY A 165 5.20 -11.35 -16.44
CA GLY A 165 3.98 -11.16 -15.64
C GLY A 165 2.65 -11.62 -16.24
N GLY A 166 2.53 -11.73 -17.56
CA GLY A 166 1.29 -12.13 -18.24
C GLY A 166 1.25 -13.58 -18.76
N ALA A 167 2.39 -14.23 -19.03
CA ALA A 167 2.41 -15.42 -19.89
C ALA A 167 2.15 -16.75 -19.17
N GLN A 168 2.22 -16.78 -17.83
CA GLN A 168 2.07 -18.02 -17.04
C GLN A 168 0.84 -18.06 -16.11
N LEU A 169 0.06 -16.98 -16.04
CA LEU A 169 -1.22 -16.97 -15.32
C LEU A 169 -2.30 -17.85 -16.01
N SER A 170 -2.04 -18.33 -17.23
CA SER A 170 -3.01 -18.98 -18.10
C SER A 170 -2.76 -20.46 -18.40
N LYS A 171 -1.61 -21.05 -18.04
CA LYS A 171 -1.33 -22.48 -18.37
C LYS A 171 -0.73 -23.26 -17.20
N GLY A 172 -1.58 -24.07 -16.56
CA GLY A 172 -1.20 -25.27 -15.80
C GLY A 172 -0.11 -25.06 -14.77
N ASN A 173 -0.37 -24.26 -13.74
CA ASN A 173 0.56 -24.12 -12.62
C ASN A 173 0.41 -25.32 -11.66
N ARG A 174 1.44 -26.17 -11.59
CA ARG A 174 1.43 -27.44 -10.83
C ARG A 174 1.26 -27.28 -9.30
N SER A 175 1.29 -26.05 -8.78
CA SER A 175 1.13 -25.73 -7.35
C SER A 175 -0.02 -24.78 -7.02
N ALA A 176 -0.83 -24.38 -8.00
CA ALA A 176 -1.98 -23.50 -7.73
C ALA A 176 -3.07 -24.28 -6.96
N ASP A 177 -3.50 -23.72 -5.84
CA ASP A 177 -4.49 -24.29 -4.92
C ASP A 177 -5.85 -23.57 -5.00
N VAL A 178 -5.97 -22.54 -5.85
CA VAL A 178 -7.24 -21.88 -6.18
C VAL A 178 -7.32 -21.51 -7.65
N LEU A 179 -8.51 -21.75 -8.21
CA LEU A 179 -8.92 -21.23 -9.51
C LEU A 179 -9.82 -20.02 -9.29
N ILE A 180 -9.40 -18.86 -9.79
CA ILE A 180 -10.15 -17.61 -9.70
C ILE A 180 -10.85 -17.37 -11.02
N LYS A 181 -12.16 -17.16 -10.98
CA LYS A 181 -12.95 -16.72 -12.14
C LYS A 181 -13.20 -15.22 -12.01
N VAL A 182 -12.75 -14.47 -13.01
CA VAL A 182 -12.98 -13.02 -13.12
C VAL A 182 -13.60 -12.75 -14.48
N GLY A 183 -14.85 -12.32 -14.51
CA GLY A 183 -15.62 -12.19 -15.75
C GLY A 183 -15.68 -13.52 -16.53
N ASN A 184 -15.24 -13.47 -17.78
CA ASN A 184 -15.14 -14.64 -18.68
C ASN A 184 -13.79 -15.37 -18.57
N GLU A 185 -12.85 -14.90 -17.76
CA GLU A 185 -11.52 -15.47 -17.65
C GLU A 185 -11.33 -16.29 -16.38
N GLN A 186 -10.40 -17.23 -16.44
CA GLN A 186 -9.99 -18.06 -15.32
C GLN A 186 -8.48 -17.94 -15.11
N VAL A 187 -8.09 -17.75 -13.86
CA VAL A 187 -6.70 -17.52 -13.46
C VAL A 187 -6.36 -18.45 -12.30
N TYR A 188 -5.31 -19.23 -12.47
CA TYR A 188 -4.77 -20.07 -11.39
C TYR A 188 -3.91 -19.20 -10.46
N ALA A 189 -4.15 -19.31 -9.15
CA ALA A 189 -3.43 -18.54 -8.15
C ALA A 189 -3.14 -19.37 -6.90
N HIS A 190 -2.49 -18.74 -5.91
CA HIS A 190 -2.14 -19.35 -4.65
C HIS A 190 -2.89 -18.68 -3.51
N MET A 191 -3.76 -19.41 -2.82
CA MET A 191 -4.63 -18.94 -1.75
C MET A 191 -3.83 -18.23 -0.68
N TRP A 192 -2.77 -18.89 -0.18
CA TRP A 192 -1.97 -18.35 0.91
C TRP A 192 -1.39 -16.98 0.59
N LEU A 193 -1.01 -16.73 -0.67
CA LEU A 193 -0.42 -15.48 -1.13
C LEU A 193 -1.48 -14.36 -1.20
N LEU A 194 -2.67 -14.72 -1.65
CA LEU A 194 -3.81 -13.80 -1.72
C LEU A 194 -4.28 -13.43 -0.32
N SER A 195 -4.45 -14.42 0.56
CA SER A 195 -4.78 -14.22 1.98
C SER A 195 -3.75 -13.34 2.68
N ALA A 196 -2.46 -13.63 2.47
CA ALA A 196 -1.35 -12.85 2.99
C ALA A 196 -1.35 -11.38 2.56
N SER A 197 -1.86 -11.09 1.36
CA SER A 197 -1.75 -9.78 0.70
C SER A 197 -3.01 -8.94 0.83
N SER A 198 -4.14 -9.56 1.19
CA SER A 198 -5.44 -8.92 1.28
C SER A 198 -6.28 -9.60 2.37
N PRO A 199 -6.69 -8.85 3.42
CA PRO A 199 -7.59 -9.40 4.43
C PRO A 199 -8.98 -9.74 3.87
N VAL A 200 -9.40 -9.08 2.78
CA VAL A 200 -10.65 -9.38 2.09
C VAL A 200 -10.56 -10.74 1.41
N LEU A 201 -9.46 -10.99 0.68
CA LEU A 201 -9.21 -12.28 0.06
C LEU A 201 -8.97 -13.37 1.10
N GLU A 202 -8.32 -13.06 2.23
CA GLU A 202 -8.19 -14.02 3.34
C GLU A 202 -9.56 -14.50 3.85
N TRP A 203 -10.46 -13.55 4.11
CA TRP A 203 -11.81 -13.86 4.57
C TRP A 203 -12.61 -14.63 3.50
N ASP A 204 -12.59 -14.17 2.26
CA ASP A 204 -13.31 -14.83 1.16
C ASP A 204 -12.77 -16.23 0.85
N LEU A 205 -11.44 -16.39 0.85
CA LEU A 205 -10.75 -17.66 0.61
C LEU A 205 -10.69 -18.55 1.84
N SER A 206 -11.15 -18.13 3.02
CA SER A 206 -11.36 -19.04 4.15
C SER A 206 -12.79 -19.56 4.18
N ASN A 207 -13.74 -18.82 3.60
CA ASN A 207 -15.14 -19.20 3.53
C ASN A 207 -15.42 -20.26 2.43
N PRO A 208 -15.83 -21.50 2.77
CA PRO A 208 -16.15 -22.53 1.78
C PRO A 208 -17.34 -22.15 0.88
N CYS A 209 -18.29 -21.36 1.38
CA CYS A 209 -19.48 -20.93 0.64
C CYS A 209 -19.16 -19.96 -0.51
N ARG A 210 -18.01 -19.28 -0.44
CA ARG A 210 -17.51 -18.39 -1.50
C ARG A 210 -16.77 -19.14 -2.60
N ARG A 211 -16.57 -20.46 -2.46
CA ARG A 211 -15.85 -21.31 -3.43
C ARG A 211 -16.59 -22.63 -3.70
N PRO A 212 -17.85 -22.58 -4.16
CA PRO A 212 -18.55 -23.79 -4.56
C PRO A 212 -17.74 -24.50 -5.65
N LYS A 213 -17.43 -25.78 -5.42
CA LYS A 213 -16.61 -26.62 -6.35
C LYS A 213 -15.16 -26.15 -6.54
N GLY A 214 -14.59 -25.38 -5.60
CA GLY A 214 -13.18 -24.97 -5.61
C GLY A 214 -12.85 -23.78 -6.52
N VAL A 215 -13.87 -23.13 -7.09
CA VAL A 215 -13.69 -21.93 -7.92
C VAL A 215 -14.08 -20.69 -7.12
N PHE A 216 -13.16 -19.74 -7.00
CA PHE A 216 -13.41 -18.44 -6.37
C PHE A 216 -13.84 -17.42 -7.41
N VAL A 217 -15.04 -16.86 -7.28
CA VAL A 217 -15.57 -15.89 -8.25
C VAL A 217 -15.38 -14.48 -7.72
N ILE A 218 -14.75 -13.62 -8.52
CA ILE A 218 -14.61 -12.20 -8.22
C ILE A 218 -15.64 -11.42 -9.05
N PRO A 219 -16.65 -10.82 -8.41
CA PRO A 219 -17.60 -9.95 -9.08
C PRO A 219 -17.00 -8.55 -9.29
N ASP A 220 -17.48 -7.86 -10.33
CA ASP A 220 -17.34 -6.41 -10.52
C ASP A 220 -15.89 -5.88 -10.67
N VAL A 221 -15.00 -6.71 -11.23
CA VAL A 221 -13.63 -6.31 -11.58
C VAL A 221 -13.30 -6.80 -12.98
N GLU A 222 -12.77 -5.90 -13.82
CA GLU A 222 -12.30 -6.27 -15.15
C GLU A 222 -11.13 -7.26 -15.07
N PRO A 223 -11.12 -8.32 -15.91
CA PRO A 223 -10.05 -9.34 -15.86
C PRO A 223 -8.64 -8.76 -15.96
N ARG A 224 -8.46 -7.74 -16.82
CA ARG A 224 -7.18 -7.01 -17.00
C ARG A 224 -6.72 -6.32 -15.70
N ILE A 225 -7.62 -5.64 -15.02
CA ILE A 225 -7.35 -4.93 -13.76
C ILE A 225 -7.02 -5.92 -12.65
N PHE A 226 -7.79 -7.02 -12.55
CA PHE A 226 -7.51 -8.06 -11.58
C PHE A 226 -6.15 -8.72 -11.81
N LYS A 227 -5.81 -9.04 -13.07
CA LYS A 227 -4.49 -9.59 -13.42
C LYS A 227 -3.35 -8.65 -13.06
N ALA A 228 -3.50 -7.35 -13.28
CA ALA A 228 -2.49 -6.36 -12.88
C ALA A 228 -2.31 -6.32 -11.35
N MET A 229 -3.41 -6.31 -10.59
CA MET A 229 -3.37 -6.41 -9.13
C MET A 229 -2.71 -7.71 -8.68
N LEU A 230 -3.06 -8.84 -9.33
CA LEU A 230 -2.49 -10.14 -9.04
C LEU A 230 -0.99 -10.14 -9.32
N GLN A 231 -0.55 -9.65 -10.47
CA GLN A 231 0.87 -9.51 -10.79
C GLN A 231 1.59 -8.68 -9.72
N PHE A 232 1.02 -7.55 -9.30
CA PHE A 232 1.57 -6.75 -8.22
C PHE A 232 1.68 -7.53 -6.90
N ILE A 233 0.70 -8.36 -6.55
CA ILE A 233 0.75 -9.23 -5.36
C ILE A 233 1.94 -10.20 -5.44
N TYR A 234 2.26 -10.72 -6.64
CA TYR A 234 3.37 -11.65 -6.82
C TYR A 234 4.75 -10.98 -6.90
N THR A 235 4.83 -9.82 -7.55
CA THR A 235 6.10 -9.19 -7.95
C THR A 235 6.42 -7.90 -7.18
N GLY A 236 5.41 -7.26 -6.60
CA GLY A 236 5.50 -5.91 -6.04
C GLY A 236 5.62 -4.81 -7.09
N ILE A 237 5.46 -5.13 -8.38
CA ILE A 237 5.63 -4.19 -9.50
C ILE A 237 4.29 -4.08 -10.24
N LEU A 238 3.85 -2.83 -10.45
CA LEU A 238 2.72 -2.52 -11.32
C LEU A 238 3.28 -2.06 -12.67
N GLU A 239 3.27 -2.95 -13.66
CA GLU A 239 3.58 -2.60 -15.05
C GLU A 239 2.47 -1.66 -15.56
N GLU A 240 2.87 -0.53 -16.14
CA GLU A 240 1.93 0.33 -16.85
C GLU A 240 1.60 -0.35 -18.17
N ASP A 241 0.33 -0.30 -18.56
CA ASP A 241 -0.04 -0.87 -19.84
C ASP A 241 0.26 0.16 -20.94
N ASP A 242 1.26 -0.14 -21.76
CA ASP A 242 1.72 0.68 -22.89
C ASP A 242 0.61 0.94 -23.93
N GLN A 243 -0.51 0.21 -23.88
CA GLN A 243 -1.62 0.34 -24.84
C GLN A 243 -2.64 1.43 -24.51
N GLU A 244 -2.61 2.00 -23.30
CA GLU A 244 -3.55 3.07 -22.96
C GLU A 244 -2.88 4.43 -23.17
N TYR A 245 -3.17 5.08 -24.30
CA TYR A 245 -2.97 6.52 -24.48
C TYR A 245 -3.91 7.26 -23.51
N VAL A 246 -3.60 7.21 -22.21
CA VAL A 246 -4.42 7.83 -21.16
C VAL A 246 -4.33 9.34 -21.35
N THR A 247 -5.39 9.92 -21.87
CA THR A 247 -5.60 11.36 -21.71
C THR A 247 -5.98 11.56 -20.25
N TYR A 248 -5.07 12.08 -19.43
CA TYR A 248 -5.35 12.46 -18.03
C TYR A 248 -6.25 13.71 -17.96
N ALA A 249 -7.16 13.87 -18.92
CA ALA A 249 -8.00 15.05 -19.11
C ALA A 249 -9.47 14.64 -19.03
N GLY A 250 -10.24 15.37 -18.22
CA GLY A 250 -11.68 15.20 -18.15
C GLY A 250 -12.16 13.92 -17.42
N PRO A 251 -13.39 13.45 -17.72
CA PRO A 251 -14.04 12.36 -16.98
C PRO A 251 -13.36 10.99 -17.16
N PHE A 252 -12.58 10.82 -18.24
CA PHE A 252 -11.89 9.57 -18.57
C PHE A 252 -10.83 9.15 -17.53
N VAL A 253 -10.41 10.06 -16.66
CA VAL A 253 -9.49 9.74 -15.56
C VAL A 253 -10.12 8.73 -14.58
N LEU A 254 -11.44 8.76 -14.39
CA LEU A 254 -12.16 7.79 -13.57
C LEU A 254 -12.07 6.38 -14.15
N ASP A 255 -12.10 6.27 -15.48
CA ASP A 255 -12.03 5.01 -16.21
C ASP A 255 -10.62 4.59 -16.64
N SER A 256 -9.61 5.40 -16.32
CA SER A 256 -8.21 5.07 -16.58
C SER A 256 -7.79 3.76 -15.90
N PHE A 257 -6.84 3.05 -16.50
CA PHE A 257 -6.25 1.84 -15.92
C PHE A 257 -5.79 2.07 -14.48
N ILE A 258 -5.06 3.16 -14.21
CA ILE A 258 -4.55 3.45 -12.86
C ILE A 258 -5.68 3.76 -11.86
N GLY A 259 -6.76 4.41 -12.31
CA GLY A 259 -7.94 4.68 -11.50
C GLY A 259 -8.72 3.42 -11.15
N LYS A 260 -8.94 2.54 -12.13
CA LYS A 260 -9.56 1.22 -11.93
C LYS A 260 -8.71 0.32 -11.03
N VAL A 261 -7.38 0.33 -11.18
CA VAL A 261 -6.47 -0.39 -10.28
C VAL A 261 -6.53 0.18 -8.87
N LEU A 262 -6.66 1.50 -8.69
CA LEU A 262 -6.86 2.12 -7.38
C LEU A 262 -8.17 1.64 -6.72
N ALA A 263 -9.27 1.61 -7.48
CA ALA A 263 -10.56 1.13 -7.00
C ALA A 263 -10.51 -0.35 -6.59
N ALA A 264 -9.88 -1.21 -7.41
CA ALA A 264 -9.66 -2.62 -7.07
C ALA A 264 -8.77 -2.75 -5.82
N ALA A 265 -7.67 -1.99 -5.74
CA ALA A 265 -6.78 -2.01 -4.57
C ALA A 265 -7.51 -1.60 -3.29
N TYR A 266 -8.45 -0.67 -3.37
CA TYR A 266 -9.33 -0.31 -2.25
C TYR A 266 -10.30 -1.46 -1.90
N GLN A 267 -11.01 -2.00 -2.90
CA GLN A 267 -11.97 -3.09 -2.73
C GLN A 267 -11.34 -4.31 -2.05
N PHE A 268 -10.14 -4.72 -2.48
CA PHE A 268 -9.41 -5.84 -1.88
C PHE A 268 -8.47 -5.42 -0.74
N ARG A 269 -8.46 -4.15 -0.32
CA ARG A 269 -7.58 -3.64 0.75
C ARG A 269 -6.09 -3.97 0.56
N VAL A 270 -5.60 -3.89 -0.67
CA VAL A 270 -4.17 -4.03 -1.00
C VAL A 270 -3.48 -2.68 -0.82
N GLU A 271 -3.22 -2.32 0.43
CA GLU A 271 -2.78 -0.96 0.82
C GLU A 271 -1.51 -0.47 0.10
N LYS A 272 -0.55 -1.37 -0.15
CA LYS A 272 0.69 -1.01 -0.87
C LYS A 272 0.40 -0.59 -2.31
N LEU A 273 -0.50 -1.29 -2.99
CA LEU A 273 -0.92 -0.96 -4.35
C LEU A 273 -1.70 0.35 -4.36
N LYS A 274 -2.63 0.51 -3.39
CA LYS A 274 -3.40 1.75 -3.21
C LYS A 274 -2.50 2.97 -3.08
N LYS A 275 -1.43 2.89 -2.28
CA LYS A 275 -0.44 3.98 -2.14
C LYS A 275 0.36 4.24 -3.41
N LEU A 276 0.76 3.19 -4.13
CA LEU A 276 1.48 3.31 -5.39
C LEU A 276 0.61 4.03 -6.45
N CYS A 277 -0.66 3.64 -6.57
CA CYS A 277 -1.60 4.28 -7.49
C CYS A 277 -1.79 5.78 -7.15
N GLN A 278 -1.98 6.11 -5.87
CA GLN A 278 -2.07 7.51 -5.43
C GLN A 278 -0.84 8.32 -5.84
N SER A 279 0.37 7.79 -5.63
CA SER A 279 1.61 8.48 -6.02
C SER A 279 1.71 8.71 -7.52
N ARG A 280 1.28 7.76 -8.35
CA ARG A 280 1.29 7.91 -9.82
C ARG A 280 0.27 8.95 -10.28
N ILE A 281 -0.94 8.90 -9.74
CA ILE A 281 -2.00 9.87 -10.02
C ILE A 281 -1.55 11.29 -9.66
N LEU A 282 -0.94 11.47 -8.47
CA LEU A 282 -0.45 12.78 -8.03
C LEU A 282 0.61 13.38 -8.97
N SER A 283 1.46 12.55 -9.57
CA SER A 283 2.49 13.02 -10.50
C SER A 283 1.93 13.60 -11.81
N LYS A 284 0.66 13.32 -12.12
CA LYS A 284 -0.03 13.73 -13.35
C LYS A 284 -1.26 14.62 -13.06
N LEU A 285 -1.33 15.20 -11.86
CA LEU A 285 -2.43 16.06 -11.44
C LEU A 285 -2.48 17.33 -12.29
N SER A 286 -3.67 17.70 -12.77
CA SER A 286 -3.90 18.88 -13.59
C SER A 286 -5.19 19.61 -13.19
N VAL A 287 -5.34 20.87 -13.62
CA VAL A 287 -6.56 21.67 -13.40
C VAL A 287 -7.79 20.97 -13.95
N GLU A 288 -7.71 20.38 -15.13
CA GLU A 288 -8.84 19.69 -15.78
C GLU A 288 -9.23 18.37 -15.10
N SER A 289 -8.30 17.72 -14.40
CA SER A 289 -8.50 16.39 -13.80
C SER A 289 -8.80 16.41 -12.31
N VAL A 290 -8.41 17.48 -11.58
CA VAL A 290 -8.45 17.51 -10.11
C VAL A 290 -9.84 17.22 -9.53
N ALA A 291 -10.91 17.72 -10.16
CA ALA A 291 -12.26 17.51 -9.67
C ALA A 291 -12.72 16.04 -9.80
N TYR A 292 -12.39 15.38 -10.92
CA TYR A 292 -12.67 13.96 -11.10
C TYR A 292 -11.80 13.09 -10.17
N LEU A 293 -10.53 13.45 -10.00
CA LEU A 293 -9.62 12.77 -9.08
C LEU A 293 -10.04 12.94 -7.62
N LEU A 294 -10.62 14.08 -7.25
CA LEU A 294 -11.18 14.29 -5.92
C LEU A 294 -12.34 13.33 -5.65
N HIS A 295 -13.24 13.15 -6.64
CA HIS A 295 -14.30 12.14 -6.56
C HIS A 295 -13.72 10.73 -6.39
N LEU A 296 -12.77 10.33 -7.24
CA LEU A 296 -12.13 9.01 -7.12
C LEU A 296 -11.46 8.80 -5.76
N ALA A 297 -10.77 9.83 -5.26
CA ALA A 297 -10.09 9.78 -3.98
C ALA A 297 -11.05 9.63 -2.80
N ASP A 298 -12.20 10.31 -2.86
CA ASP A 298 -13.27 10.18 -1.86
C ASP A 298 -13.88 8.76 -1.91
N HIS A 299 -14.25 8.30 -3.11
CA HIS A 299 -14.83 6.98 -3.34
C HIS A 299 -13.91 5.83 -2.86
N CYS A 300 -12.60 5.94 -3.09
CA CYS A 300 -11.62 4.93 -2.68
C CYS A 300 -11.07 5.14 -1.25
N HIS A 301 -11.61 6.09 -0.48
CA HIS A 301 -11.08 6.50 0.84
C HIS A 301 -9.56 6.73 0.83
N ALA A 302 -9.06 7.39 -0.23
CA ALA A 302 -7.66 7.71 -0.44
C ALA A 302 -7.36 9.10 0.16
N THR A 303 -7.17 9.15 1.48
CA THR A 303 -7.08 10.40 2.25
C THR A 303 -5.90 11.29 1.84
N GLU A 304 -4.74 10.70 1.56
CA GLU A 304 -3.54 11.42 1.11
C GLU A 304 -3.79 12.08 -0.27
N LEU A 305 -4.37 11.34 -1.21
CA LEU A 305 -4.75 11.86 -2.53
C LEU A 305 -5.83 12.95 -2.42
N LYS A 306 -6.87 12.72 -1.60
CA LYS A 306 -7.95 13.69 -1.38
C LYS A 306 -7.41 15.01 -0.85
N ALA A 307 -6.55 14.98 0.16
CA ALA A 307 -5.94 16.18 0.73
C ALA A 307 -5.09 16.94 -0.30
N ALA A 308 -4.32 16.23 -1.11
CA ALA A 308 -3.52 16.84 -2.16
C ALA A 308 -4.38 17.45 -3.29
N CYS A 309 -5.47 16.80 -3.69
CA CYS A 309 -6.43 17.36 -4.65
C CYS A 309 -7.07 18.66 -4.13
N LEU A 310 -7.50 18.69 -2.87
CA LEU A 310 -8.08 19.89 -2.25
C LEU A 310 -7.06 21.03 -2.18
N LYS A 311 -5.81 20.71 -1.79
CA LYS A 311 -4.73 21.69 -1.76
C LYS A 311 -4.46 22.28 -3.16
N PHE A 312 -4.33 21.43 -4.17
CA PHE A 312 -4.11 21.87 -5.55
C PHE A 312 -5.27 22.72 -6.08
N ALA A 313 -6.51 22.34 -5.76
CA ALA A 313 -7.69 23.10 -6.15
C ALA A 313 -7.75 24.48 -5.47
N ALA A 314 -7.32 24.59 -4.21
CA ALA A 314 -7.23 25.87 -3.52
C ALA A 314 -6.16 26.80 -4.14
N GLU A 315 -5.05 26.25 -4.62
CA GLU A 315 -3.98 27.00 -5.30
C GLU A 315 -4.36 27.46 -6.72
N ASN A 316 -5.31 26.77 -7.38
CA ASN A 316 -5.72 27.03 -8.77
C ASN A 316 -7.24 27.31 -8.88
N ARG A 317 -7.79 28.00 -7.89
CA ARG A 317 -9.23 28.06 -7.63
C ARG A 317 -10.06 28.46 -8.84
N ASP A 318 -9.79 29.63 -9.43
CA ASP A 318 -10.63 30.20 -10.49
C ASP A 318 -10.64 29.29 -11.72
N ALA A 319 -9.46 28.82 -12.12
CA ALA A 319 -9.30 27.90 -13.23
C ALA A 319 -10.02 26.56 -13.00
N VAL A 320 -9.99 26.01 -11.78
CA VAL A 320 -10.68 24.75 -11.44
C VAL A 320 -12.20 24.94 -11.46
N LEU A 321 -12.73 26.07 -10.99
CA LEU A 321 -14.17 26.34 -10.93
C LEU A 321 -14.81 26.44 -12.32
N GLU A 322 -14.03 26.85 -13.33
CA GLU A 322 -14.44 26.91 -14.74
C GLU A 322 -14.39 25.55 -15.47
N THR A 323 -13.83 24.52 -14.83
CA THR A 323 -13.74 23.19 -15.46
C THR A 323 -15.07 22.45 -15.48
N LYS A 324 -15.29 21.65 -16.53
CA LYS A 324 -16.39 20.68 -16.61
C LYS A 324 -16.40 19.70 -15.44
N GLY A 325 -15.23 19.36 -14.88
CA GLY A 325 -15.14 18.48 -13.71
C GLY A 325 -15.74 19.09 -12.45
N CYS A 326 -15.65 20.40 -12.30
CA CYS A 326 -16.29 21.10 -11.19
C CYS A 326 -17.82 21.10 -11.31
N GLU A 327 -18.34 21.26 -12.54
CA GLU A 327 -19.77 21.12 -12.82
C GLU A 327 -20.27 19.71 -12.53
N TYR A 328 -19.50 18.68 -12.93
CA TYR A 328 -19.78 17.29 -12.60
C TYR A 328 -19.91 17.05 -11.09
N LEU A 329 -18.97 17.56 -10.29
CA LEU A 329 -19.05 17.47 -8.82
C LEU A 329 -20.27 18.21 -8.28
N ARG A 330 -20.58 19.39 -8.81
CA ARG A 330 -21.72 20.19 -8.35
C ARG A 330 -23.05 19.47 -8.57
N GLN A 331 -23.20 18.77 -9.70
CA GLN A 331 -24.42 18.05 -10.06
C GLN A 331 -24.51 16.69 -9.36
N SER A 332 -23.41 15.93 -9.30
CA SER A 332 -23.41 14.53 -8.87
C SER A 332 -23.02 14.34 -7.41
N TYR A 333 -22.17 15.21 -6.86
CA TYR A 333 -21.62 15.11 -5.49
C TYR A 333 -21.56 16.48 -4.78
N PRO A 334 -22.70 17.10 -4.43
CA PRO A 334 -22.74 18.47 -3.92
C PRO A 334 -21.90 18.70 -2.65
N LEU A 335 -21.82 17.72 -1.74
CA LEU A 335 -20.99 17.81 -0.55
C LEU A 335 -19.49 17.88 -0.88
N LEU A 336 -19.06 17.13 -1.90
CA LEU A 336 -17.67 17.14 -2.34
C LEU A 336 -17.33 18.44 -3.09
N TYR A 337 -18.29 18.99 -3.82
CA TYR A 337 -18.18 20.33 -4.40
C TYR A 337 -17.99 21.41 -3.31
N LEU A 338 -18.72 21.33 -2.20
CA LEU A 338 -18.54 22.27 -1.07
C LEU A 338 -17.15 22.16 -0.44
N HIS A 339 -16.60 20.95 -0.31
CA HIS A 339 -15.23 20.77 0.15
C HIS A 339 -14.20 21.37 -0.80
N LEU A 340 -14.44 21.29 -2.11
CA LEU A 340 -13.57 21.88 -3.13
C LEU A 340 -13.71 23.41 -3.18
N ASN A 341 -14.91 23.95 -2.94
CA ASN A 341 -15.21 25.37 -2.97
C ASN A 341 -15.89 25.85 -1.66
N PRO A 342 -15.14 25.95 -0.55
CA PRO A 342 -15.73 26.26 0.74
C PRO A 342 -16.40 27.64 0.81
N SER A 343 -16.05 28.63 -0.02
CA SER A 343 -16.80 29.91 -0.01
C SER A 343 -18.17 29.85 -0.67
N ALA A 344 -18.48 28.78 -1.43
CA ALA A 344 -19.86 28.52 -1.85
C ALA A 344 -20.73 28.13 -0.65
N SER A 345 -20.14 27.78 0.51
CA SER A 345 -20.89 27.39 1.70
C SER A 345 -21.80 28.52 2.19
N VAL A 346 -21.22 29.70 2.28
CA VAL A 346 -21.87 30.94 2.70
C VAL A 346 -22.99 31.33 1.72
N GLY A 347 -22.80 31.10 0.42
CA GLY A 347 -23.79 31.41 -0.61
C GLY A 347 -24.98 30.45 -0.66
N TRP A 348 -24.81 29.15 -0.35
CA TRP A 348 -25.94 28.22 -0.29
C TRP A 348 -26.77 28.42 0.97
N GLU A 349 -26.16 28.72 2.11
CA GLU A 349 -26.89 29.06 3.34
C GLU A 349 -27.75 30.31 3.13
N LEU A 350 -27.21 31.34 2.46
CA LEU A 350 -27.96 32.55 2.11
C LEU A 350 -29.10 32.28 1.10
N ARG A 351 -28.92 31.37 0.13
CA ARG A 351 -29.97 31.02 -0.85
C ARG A 351 -31.05 30.12 -0.26
N VAL A 352 -30.70 29.20 0.63
CA VAL A 352 -31.66 28.34 1.35
C VAL A 352 -32.47 29.19 2.33
N THR A 353 -31.82 30.05 3.11
CA THR A 353 -32.52 31.00 3.99
C THR A 353 -33.41 31.97 3.21
N SER A 354 -32.95 32.52 2.08
CA SER A 354 -33.77 33.37 1.20
C SER A 354 -34.99 32.63 0.61
N LYS A 355 -34.83 31.39 0.13
CA LYS A 355 -35.97 30.59 -0.38
C LYS A 355 -36.96 30.22 0.72
N ILE A 356 -36.46 29.91 1.91
CA ILE A 356 -37.29 29.62 3.09
C ILE A 356 -38.04 30.90 3.50
N LEU A 357 -37.36 32.05 3.57
CA LEU A 357 -37.99 33.35 3.87
C LEU A 357 -39.06 33.72 2.82
N SER A 358 -38.77 33.59 1.52
CA SER A 358 -39.76 33.87 0.46
C SER A 358 -40.94 32.89 0.45
N ALA A 359 -40.75 31.66 0.95
CA ALA A 359 -41.82 30.67 1.07
C ALA A 359 -42.68 30.89 2.32
N ILE A 360 -42.13 31.56 3.35
CA ILE A 360 -42.82 31.88 4.61
C ILE A 360 -43.51 33.25 4.54
N GLU A 361 -43.01 34.21 3.73
CA GLU A 361 -43.63 35.51 3.49
C GLU A 361 -45.14 35.46 3.16
N PRO A 362 -45.64 34.58 2.26
CA PRO A 362 -47.08 34.48 2.01
C PRO A 362 -47.87 33.92 3.21
N PHE A 363 -47.24 33.14 4.10
CA PHE A 363 -47.88 32.61 5.31
C PHE A 363 -47.92 33.62 6.46
N VAL A 364 -46.92 34.50 6.57
CA VAL A 364 -46.90 35.59 7.56
C VAL A 364 -47.96 36.63 7.22
N GLY A 365 -48.13 36.98 5.95
CA GLY A 365 -49.20 37.89 5.50
C GLY A 365 -50.61 37.33 5.72
N LEU A 366 -50.79 36.01 5.60
CA LEU A 366 -52.05 35.33 5.91
C LEU A 366 -52.34 35.31 7.42
N MET A 367 -51.33 35.13 8.28
CA MET A 367 -51.51 35.20 9.73
C MET A 367 -51.82 36.62 10.25
N THR A 368 -51.23 37.66 9.65
CA THR A 368 -51.57 39.05 10.02
C THR A 368 -52.98 39.43 9.58
N TRP A 369 -53.42 38.96 8.41
CA TRP A 369 -54.80 39.17 7.94
C TRP A 369 -55.83 38.42 8.80
N TRP A 370 -55.51 37.20 9.25
CA TRP A 370 -56.38 36.45 10.18
C TRP A 370 -56.46 37.08 11.57
N MET A 371 -55.42 37.78 12.04
CA MET A 371 -55.45 38.49 13.31
C MET A 371 -56.19 39.84 13.24
N GLU A 372 -56.21 40.52 12.09
CA GLU A 372 -56.98 41.77 11.90
C GLU A 372 -58.48 41.53 11.66
N VAL A 373 -58.89 40.36 11.16
CA VAL A 373 -60.31 39.99 10.99
C VAL A 373 -60.93 39.41 12.27
N ALA A 374 -60.11 39.13 13.29
CA ALA A 374 -60.53 38.54 14.58
C ALA A 374 -60.66 39.57 15.73
N VAL A 375 -60.63 40.88 15.43
CA VAL A 375 -60.95 41.99 16.33
C VAL A 375 -62.11 42.77 15.75
#